data_AF-A0A1Y4LJQ5-F1
#
_entry.id   AF-A0A1Y4LJQ5-F1
#
_cell.length_a   1.000
_cell.length_b   1.000
_cell.length_c   1.000
_cell.angle_alpha   90.00
_cell.angle_beta   90.00
_cell.angle_gamma   90.00
#
_symmetry.space_group_name_H-M   'P 1'
#
loop_
_entity.id
_entity.type
_entity.pdbx_description
1 polymer ?
#
loop_
_entity_poly.entity_id
_entity_poly.type
_entity_poly.pdbx_seq_one_letter_code
_entity_poly.pdbx_strand_id
1 'polypeptide(L)'
;MLKITYVKMKIGGGVVHKAGREHLEEFIFYNQIAYMRDNMRAMIQLTKRYPELLERSLAHDDLTEGFHPDDLGEEYLHPVTSLSTRMTVRRVLDMVAYLLGCDKAPRKYRIQLQNSTIASRTVFNYAVSRYQQDYDREEIWKRYFLALPELQRIIEYRRINSLAELEYRAAEYFTGRRT
;
A
#
# COMPACT_ATOMS: atom_id res chain seq x y z
N MET A 1 37.33 5.69 13.82
CA MET A 1 36.48 5.59 15.03
C MET A 1 35.33 6.58 14.86
N LEU A 2 34.16 6.12 14.40
CA LEU A 2 33.01 6.98 14.12
C LEU A 2 31.88 6.64 15.11
N LYS A 3 31.61 7.59 16.02
CA LYS A 3 30.48 7.58 16.96
C LYS A 3 29.21 7.81 16.15
N ILE A 4 28.29 6.84 16.17
CA ILE A 4 26.93 7.05 15.68
C ILE A 4 26.08 7.49 16.87
N THR A 5 25.55 8.70 16.73
CA THR A 5 24.69 9.43 17.66
C THR A 5 23.37 8.70 17.89
N TYR A 6 23.00 8.56 19.16
CA TYR A 6 21.73 8.01 19.62
C TYR A 6 20.53 8.77 19.03
N VAL A 7 19.65 8.07 18.31
CA VAL A 7 18.28 8.54 18.13
C VAL A 7 17.49 8.09 19.35
N LYS A 8 17.29 9.04 20.26
CA LYS A 8 16.53 8.91 21.50
C LYS A 8 15.06 8.66 21.15
N MET A 9 14.55 7.46 21.45
CA MET A 9 13.12 7.16 21.45
C MET A 9 12.42 8.13 22.41
N LYS A 10 11.53 8.97 21.89
CA LYS A 10 10.54 9.67 22.71
C LYS A 10 9.42 8.67 23.02
N ILE A 11 9.52 8.05 24.19
CA ILE A 11 8.38 7.40 24.85
C ILE A 11 7.57 8.55 25.44
N GLY A 12 6.38 8.78 24.90
CA GLY A 12 5.46 9.80 25.37
C GLY A 12 4.04 9.26 25.40
N GLY A 13 3.52 9.08 26.62
CA GLY A 13 2.09 8.93 26.90
C GLY A 13 1.60 7.49 26.87
N GLY A 14 1.28 6.96 28.05
CA GLY A 14 0.92 5.56 28.23
C GLY A 14 -0.40 5.17 27.59
N VAL A 15 -0.42 3.93 27.08
CA VAL A 15 -1.46 2.95 27.37
C VAL A 15 -0.74 1.59 27.39
N VAL A 16 -0.91 0.82 28.46
CA VAL A 16 -0.52 -0.58 28.50
C VAL A 16 -1.39 -1.31 27.47
N HIS A 17 -0.88 -1.48 26.25
CA HIS A 17 -1.53 -2.30 25.23
C HIS A 17 -0.97 -3.73 25.29
N LYS A 18 -1.90 -4.68 25.34
CA LYS A 18 -1.69 -6.12 25.50
C LYS A 18 -0.52 -6.63 24.64
N ALA A 19 0.45 -7.25 25.30
CA ALA A 19 1.51 -8.03 24.68
C ALA A 19 0.92 -9.10 23.74
N GLY A 20 1.31 -9.09 22.47
CA GLY A 20 0.93 -10.15 21.52
C GLY A 20 1.01 -9.80 20.03
N ARG A 21 1.00 -8.51 19.65
CA ARG A 21 1.00 -8.08 18.23
C ARG A 21 1.90 -6.89 17.89
N GLU A 22 2.76 -6.44 18.78
CA GLU A 22 3.92 -5.62 18.40
C GLU A 22 5.11 -6.56 18.14
N HIS A 23 5.75 -6.62 16.98
CA HIS A 23 5.23 -6.52 15.61
C HIS A 23 6.08 -7.52 14.81
N LEU A 24 5.62 -8.77 14.65
CA LEU A 24 6.30 -9.74 13.80
C LEU A 24 6.56 -9.16 12.39
N GLU A 25 5.60 -8.38 11.90
CA GLU A 25 5.71 -7.62 10.64
C GLU A 25 6.84 -6.57 10.65
N GLU A 26 7.04 -5.83 11.75
CA GLU A 26 8.16 -4.88 11.85
C GLU A 26 9.50 -5.62 11.90
N PHE A 27 9.56 -6.74 12.62
CA PHE A 27 10.75 -7.58 12.64
C PHE A 27 11.09 -8.07 11.23
N ILE A 28 10.11 -8.62 10.50
CA ILE A 28 10.26 -9.06 9.11
C ILE A 28 10.70 -7.90 8.21
N PHE A 29 10.06 -6.73 8.32
CA PHE A 29 10.39 -5.53 7.56
C PHE A 29 11.85 -5.08 7.76
N TYR A 30 12.29 -4.91 9.00
CA TYR A 30 13.66 -4.48 9.28
C TYR A 30 14.69 -5.56 8.93
N ASN A 31 14.34 -6.83 9.09
CA ASN A 31 15.16 -7.94 8.65
C ASN A 31 15.33 -7.95 7.12
N GLN A 32 14.23 -7.79 6.36
CA GLN A 32 14.24 -7.67 4.90
C GLN A 32 15.01 -6.43 4.41
N ILE A 33 14.84 -5.27 5.04
CA ILE A 33 15.64 -4.08 4.70
C ILE A 33 17.13 -4.33 4.92
N ALA A 34 17.49 -4.97 6.03
CA ALA A 34 18.87 -5.31 6.33
C ALA A 34 19.43 -6.32 5.32
N TYR A 35 18.63 -7.31 4.91
CA TYR A 35 18.97 -8.25 3.83
C TYR A 35 19.16 -7.55 2.48
N MET A 36 18.20 -6.75 2.02
CA MET A 36 18.28 -6.01 0.75
C MET A 36 19.46 -5.04 0.67
N ARG A 37 19.94 -4.55 1.82
CA ARG A 37 21.07 -3.62 1.92
C ARG A 37 22.41 -4.32 2.20
N ASP A 38 22.44 -5.65 2.16
CA ASP A 38 23.59 -6.48 2.53
C ASP A 38 24.18 -6.12 3.91
N ASN A 39 23.31 -5.67 4.83
CA ASN A 39 23.70 -5.26 6.17
C ASN A 39 23.58 -6.44 7.14
N MET A 40 24.49 -7.40 6.99
CA MET A 40 24.53 -8.61 7.83
C MET A 40 24.64 -8.28 9.32
N ARG A 41 25.31 -7.18 9.69
CA ARG A 41 25.42 -6.76 11.09
C ARG A 41 24.08 -6.37 11.69
N ALA A 42 23.25 -5.65 10.94
CA ALA A 42 21.90 -5.28 11.37
C ALA A 42 21.01 -6.53 11.49
N MET A 43 21.07 -7.46 10.53
CA MET A 43 20.33 -8.74 10.62
C MET A 43 20.71 -9.51 11.88
N ILE A 44 22.00 -9.73 12.12
CA ILE A 44 22.50 -10.46 13.29
C ILE A 44 22.05 -9.77 14.59
N GLN A 45 22.07 -8.43 14.64
CA GLN A 45 21.60 -7.68 15.80
C GLN A 45 20.09 -7.83 16.03
N LEU A 46 19.28 -7.74 14.97
CA LEU A 46 17.83 -7.95 15.04
C LEU A 46 17.51 -9.36 15.55
N THR A 47 18.13 -10.38 14.95
CA THR A 47 17.94 -11.77 15.34
C THR A 47 18.36 -12.04 16.78
N LYS A 48 19.50 -11.50 17.23
CA LYS A 48 19.95 -11.66 18.62
C LYS A 48 19.03 -10.96 19.63
N ARG A 49 18.42 -9.86 19.22
CA ARG A 49 17.57 -9.04 20.10
C ARG A 49 16.16 -9.59 20.24
N TYR A 50 15.66 -10.26 19.20
CA TYR A 50 14.31 -10.81 19.14
C TYR A 50 14.32 -12.25 18.60
N PRO A 51 14.97 -13.21 19.29
CA PRO A 51 15.07 -14.60 18.83
C PRO A 51 13.69 -15.26 18.68
N GLU A 52 12.73 -14.93 19.55
CA GLU A 52 11.34 -15.41 19.48
C GLU A 52 10.59 -14.91 18.24
N LEU A 53 10.90 -13.70 17.75
CA LEU A 53 10.33 -13.19 16.50
C LEU A 53 11.00 -13.83 15.28
N LEU A 54 12.29 -14.19 15.37
CA LEU A 54 12.93 -14.99 14.34
C LEU A 54 12.26 -16.36 14.24
N GLU A 55 12.14 -17.10 15.35
CA GLU A 55 11.50 -18.42 15.36
C GLU A 55 10.05 -18.34 14.85
N ARG A 56 9.29 -17.32 15.28
CA ARG A 56 7.94 -17.08 14.75
C ARG A 56 7.92 -16.69 13.29
N SER A 57 8.93 -15.97 12.78
CA SER A 57 9.03 -15.66 11.35
C SER A 57 9.34 -16.91 10.54
N LEU A 58 10.24 -17.78 11.02
CA LEU A 58 10.61 -19.03 10.36
C LEU A 58 9.50 -20.09 10.41
N ALA A 59 8.71 -20.10 11.50
CA ALA A 59 7.56 -20.98 11.70
C ALA A 59 6.24 -20.42 11.15
N HIS A 60 6.22 -19.14 10.73
CA HIS A 60 5.12 -18.61 9.93
C HIS A 60 5.24 -19.21 8.53
N ASP A 61 4.48 -20.26 8.26
CA ASP A 61 4.28 -20.79 6.90
C ASP A 61 3.80 -19.69 5.93
N ASP A 62 3.22 -18.58 6.43
CA ASP A 62 2.85 -17.40 5.63
C ASP A 62 4.05 -16.67 4.99
N LEU A 63 5.31 -16.96 5.36
CA LEU A 63 6.45 -16.45 4.58
C LEU A 63 6.54 -17.12 3.19
N THR A 64 5.87 -18.25 2.98
CA THR A 64 5.65 -18.82 1.63
C THR A 64 4.42 -18.24 0.92
N GLU A 65 3.49 -17.62 1.65
CA GLU A 65 2.45 -16.72 1.12
C GLU A 65 2.90 -15.25 1.03
N GLY A 66 4.19 -14.96 1.28
CA GLY A 66 4.77 -13.62 1.34
C GLY A 66 4.79 -12.84 0.01
N PHE A 67 4.15 -13.37 -1.03
CA PHE A 67 3.99 -12.72 -2.31
C PHE A 67 2.52 -12.78 -2.72
N HIS A 68 1.74 -11.80 -2.28
CA HIS A 68 0.41 -11.66 -2.85
C HIS A 68 0.59 -11.14 -4.29
N PRO A 69 -0.16 -11.65 -5.29
CA PRO A 69 -0.19 -11.02 -6.62
C PRO A 69 -0.50 -9.52 -6.59
N ASP A 70 -1.08 -9.05 -5.49
CA ASP A 70 -1.43 -7.64 -5.25
C ASP A 70 -0.21 -6.80 -4.87
N ASP A 71 0.86 -7.42 -4.35
CA ASP A 71 2.13 -6.78 -4.02
C ASP A 71 2.90 -6.35 -5.28
N LEU A 72 2.76 -7.12 -6.36
CA LEU A 72 3.28 -6.81 -7.69
C LEU A 72 2.67 -5.54 -8.29
N GLY A 73 1.52 -5.07 -7.79
CA GLY A 73 0.83 -3.91 -8.33
C GLY A 73 1.73 -2.67 -8.49
N GLU A 74 2.77 -2.53 -7.67
CA GLU A 74 3.73 -1.43 -7.73
C GLU A 74 4.73 -1.50 -8.90
N GLU A 75 5.00 -2.70 -9.41
CA GLU A 75 5.86 -2.91 -10.59
C GLU A 75 5.18 -2.42 -11.88
N TYR A 76 3.85 -2.31 -11.86
CA TYR A 76 3.09 -1.75 -12.96
C TYR A 76 3.21 -0.23 -12.97
N LEU A 77 3.45 0.34 -14.16
CA LEU A 77 3.34 1.78 -14.39
C LEU A 77 1.95 2.28 -13.96
N HIS A 78 0.92 1.53 -14.33
CA HIS A 78 -0.48 1.71 -13.96
C HIS A 78 -0.97 0.49 -13.16
N PRO A 79 -0.89 0.52 -11.82
CA PRO A 79 -1.36 -0.56 -10.95
C PRO A 79 -2.80 -1.02 -11.20
N VAL A 80 -3.66 -0.19 -11.82
CA VAL A 80 -5.01 -0.62 -12.24
C VAL A 80 -5.00 -1.75 -13.28
N THR A 81 -3.91 -1.90 -14.03
CA THR A 81 -3.72 -3.00 -15.01
C THR A 81 -3.28 -4.32 -14.39
N SER A 82 -2.93 -4.32 -13.10
CA SER A 82 -2.64 -5.56 -12.37
C SER A 82 -3.93 -6.27 -11.97
N LEU A 83 -3.84 -7.60 -11.81
CA LEU A 83 -4.91 -8.44 -11.25
C LEU A 83 -5.18 -8.18 -9.75
N SER A 84 -4.52 -7.17 -9.18
CA SER A 84 -4.66 -6.79 -7.79
C SER A 84 -6.08 -6.34 -7.46
N THR A 85 -6.57 -6.74 -6.30
CA THR A 85 -7.86 -6.26 -5.76
C THR A 85 -7.70 -5.05 -4.83
N ARG A 86 -6.46 -4.79 -4.37
CA ARG A 86 -6.14 -3.69 -3.45
C ARG A 86 -6.42 -2.33 -4.05
N MET A 87 -7.08 -1.48 -3.30
CA MET A 87 -7.31 -0.08 -3.62
C MET A 87 -6.17 0.77 -3.08
N THR A 88 -4.99 0.66 -3.68
CA THR A 88 -3.87 1.53 -3.33
C THR A 88 -4.09 2.94 -3.86
N VAL A 89 -3.42 3.93 -3.25
CA VAL A 89 -3.43 5.32 -3.73
C VAL A 89 -3.11 5.41 -5.22
N ARG A 90 -2.10 4.66 -5.72
CA ARG A 90 -1.75 4.69 -7.14
C ARG A 90 -2.87 4.12 -8.02
N ARG A 91 -3.48 3.00 -7.63
CA ARG A 91 -4.59 2.38 -8.38
C ARG A 91 -5.80 3.32 -8.46
N VAL A 92 -6.15 3.97 -7.35
CA VAL A 92 -7.23 4.97 -7.32
C VAL A 92 -6.92 6.15 -8.24
N LEU A 93 -5.68 6.64 -8.23
CA LEU A 93 -5.26 7.74 -9.10
C LEU A 93 -5.19 7.36 -10.59
N ASP A 94 -4.92 6.11 -10.95
CA ASP A 94 -5.06 5.65 -12.33
C ASP A 94 -6.52 5.74 -12.79
N MET A 95 -7.47 5.30 -11.97
CA MET A 95 -8.90 5.42 -12.29
C MET A 95 -9.32 6.87 -12.46
N VAL A 96 -8.81 7.79 -11.62
CA VAL A 96 -9.02 9.23 -11.79
C VAL A 96 -8.40 9.73 -13.10
N ALA A 97 -7.19 9.30 -13.43
CA ALA A 97 -6.51 9.67 -14.68
C ALA A 97 -7.32 9.24 -15.91
N TYR A 98 -7.85 8.00 -15.89
CA TYR A 98 -8.77 7.51 -16.92
C TYR A 98 -10.04 8.37 -17.05
N LEU A 99 -10.69 8.72 -15.94
CA LEU A 99 -11.88 9.58 -15.96
C LEU A 99 -11.57 10.94 -16.59
N LEU A 100 -10.41 11.52 -16.27
CA LEU A 100 -9.99 12.81 -16.82
C LEU A 100 -9.39 12.72 -18.23
N GLY A 101 -9.18 11.51 -18.76
CA GLY A 101 -8.55 11.31 -20.07
C GLY A 101 -7.08 11.72 -20.13
N CYS A 102 -6.37 11.67 -19.00
CA CYS A 102 -4.97 12.04 -18.89
C CYS A 102 -4.08 10.84 -18.49
N ASP A 103 -2.77 10.98 -18.67
CA ASP A 103 -1.82 9.90 -18.33
C ASP A 103 -1.59 9.78 -16.82
N LYS A 104 -1.75 10.88 -16.08
CA LYS A 104 -1.57 10.95 -14.63
C LYS A 104 -2.59 11.89 -14.01
N ALA A 105 -3.22 11.45 -12.92
CA ALA A 105 -4.16 12.27 -12.19
C ALA A 105 -3.49 13.54 -11.62
N PRO A 106 -4.14 14.71 -11.71
CA PRO A 106 -3.66 15.93 -11.08
C PRO A 106 -3.43 15.78 -9.57
N ARG A 107 -2.41 16.46 -9.04
CA ARG A 107 -2.01 16.37 -7.62
C ARG A 107 -3.14 16.68 -6.63
N LYS A 108 -4.10 17.53 -7.03
CA LYS A 108 -5.28 17.89 -6.19
C LYS A 108 -6.06 16.65 -5.72
N TYR A 109 -6.21 15.63 -6.57
CA TYR A 109 -6.96 14.42 -6.24
C TYR A 109 -6.24 13.56 -5.21
N ARG A 110 -4.90 13.46 -5.31
CA ARG A 110 -4.10 12.79 -4.28
C ARG A 110 -4.26 13.44 -2.92
N ILE A 111 -4.20 14.77 -2.87
CA ILE A 111 -4.37 15.53 -1.62
C ILE A 111 -5.77 15.32 -1.05
N GLN A 112 -6.81 15.39 -1.90
CA GLN A 112 -8.19 15.11 -1.49
C GLN A 112 -8.36 13.69 -0.95
N LEU A 113 -7.75 12.69 -1.58
CA LEU A 113 -7.81 11.31 -1.13
C LEU A 113 -7.11 11.12 0.22
N GLN A 114 -5.93 11.72 0.39
CA GLN A 114 -5.18 11.67 1.65
C GLN A 114 -5.89 12.38 2.80
N ASN A 115 -6.65 13.43 2.50
CA ASN A 115 -7.43 14.18 3.49
C ASN A 115 -8.85 13.61 3.69
N SER A 116 -9.20 12.53 2.98
CA SER A 116 -10.53 11.92 3.10
C SER A 116 -10.63 11.05 4.36
N THR A 117 -11.84 10.91 4.90
CA THR A 117 -12.15 10.04 6.05
C THR A 117 -12.54 8.63 5.62
N ILE A 118 -12.05 8.18 4.47
CA ILE A 118 -12.39 6.89 3.88
C ILE A 118 -11.72 5.78 4.68
N ALA A 119 -12.49 4.75 5.01
CA ALA A 119 -11.97 3.58 5.69
C ALA A 119 -10.83 2.98 4.87
N SER A 120 -9.69 2.76 5.51
CA SER A 120 -8.54 2.10 4.91
C SER A 120 -7.85 1.24 5.94
N ARG A 121 -7.19 0.19 5.46
CA ARG A 121 -6.27 -0.62 6.25
C ARG A 121 -4.85 -0.38 5.75
N THR A 122 -3.90 -0.46 6.68
CA THR A 122 -2.48 -0.44 6.33
C THR A 122 -2.04 -1.88 6.06
N VAL A 123 -1.57 -2.15 4.85
CA VAL A 123 -1.10 -3.48 4.42
C VAL A 123 0.38 -3.38 4.09
N PHE A 124 1.17 -4.36 4.53
CA PHE A 124 2.57 -4.45 4.17
C PHE A 124 2.72 -5.00 2.74
N ASN A 125 3.42 -4.27 1.88
CA ASN A 125 3.78 -4.74 0.55
C ASN A 125 5.17 -5.36 0.60
N TYR A 126 5.23 -6.67 0.40
CA TYR A 126 6.46 -7.46 0.50
C TYR A 126 7.40 -7.27 -0.70
N ALA A 127 6.87 -6.98 -1.90
CA ALA A 127 7.68 -6.78 -3.11
C ALA A 127 8.57 -5.54 -3.01
N VAL A 128 8.11 -4.49 -2.34
CA VAL A 128 8.85 -3.23 -2.15
C VAL A 128 9.18 -2.93 -0.69
N SER A 129 8.98 -3.92 0.19
CA SER A 129 9.13 -3.84 1.65
C SER A 129 8.63 -2.50 2.20
N ARG A 130 7.35 -2.17 2.03
CA ARG A 130 6.78 -0.91 2.57
C ARG A 130 5.30 -1.04 2.91
N TYR A 131 4.86 -0.31 3.93
CA TYR A 131 3.45 -0.18 4.24
C TYR A 131 2.72 0.69 3.22
N GLN A 132 1.53 0.23 2.81
CA GLN A 132 0.66 0.89 1.85
C GLN A 132 -0.76 0.99 2.40
N GLN A 133 -1.47 2.04 2.00
CA GLN A 133 -2.90 2.15 2.29
C GLN A 133 -3.69 1.34 1.26
N ASP A 134 -4.59 0.51 1.76
CA ASP A 134 -5.58 -0.23 0.99
C ASP A 134 -6.97 0.26 1.42
N TYR A 135 -7.63 1.03 0.56
CA TYR A 135 -8.94 1.63 0.86
C TYR A 135 -10.06 0.59 0.74
N ASP A 136 -11.10 0.76 1.53
CA ASP A 136 -12.32 -0.02 1.33
C ASP A 136 -12.97 0.30 -0.03
N ARG A 137 -13.34 -0.75 -0.75
CA ARG A 137 -13.84 -0.67 -2.14
C ARG A 137 -15.20 -0.01 -2.23
N GLU A 138 -16.09 -0.25 -1.28
CA GLU A 138 -17.41 0.39 -1.31
C GLU A 138 -17.32 1.86 -0.90
N GLU A 139 -16.51 2.14 0.11
CA GLU A 139 -16.32 3.47 0.66
C GLU A 139 -15.60 4.39 -0.34
N ILE A 140 -14.57 3.90 -1.05
CA ILE A 140 -13.90 4.70 -2.09
C ILE A 140 -14.86 5.03 -3.24
N TRP A 141 -15.74 4.09 -3.62
CA TRP A 141 -16.74 4.34 -4.64
C TRP A 141 -17.72 5.44 -4.21
N LYS A 142 -18.34 5.27 -3.03
CA LYS A 142 -19.39 6.17 -2.53
C LYS A 142 -18.86 7.53 -2.10
N ARG A 143 -17.74 7.57 -1.37
CA ARG A 143 -17.23 8.77 -0.69
C ARG A 143 -16.12 9.52 -1.43
N TYR A 144 -15.60 8.95 -2.52
CA TYR A 144 -14.58 9.62 -3.33
C TYR A 144 -15.03 9.81 -4.77
N PHE A 145 -15.28 8.71 -5.50
CA PHE A 145 -15.64 8.78 -6.92
C PHE A 145 -17.01 9.44 -7.15
N LEU A 146 -18.02 9.04 -6.37
CA LEU A 146 -19.36 9.61 -6.47
C LEU A 146 -19.54 10.90 -5.67
N ALA A 147 -18.68 11.18 -4.69
CA ALA A 147 -18.80 12.38 -3.85
C ALA A 147 -18.11 13.62 -4.46
N LEU A 148 -17.11 13.43 -5.32
CA LEU A 148 -16.43 14.55 -5.99
C LEU A 148 -17.22 14.96 -7.25
N PRO A 149 -17.80 16.17 -7.31
CA PRO A 149 -18.73 16.55 -8.39
C PRO A 149 -18.15 16.43 -9.80
N GLU A 150 -16.86 16.72 -9.95
CA GLU A 150 -16.15 16.62 -11.23
C GLU A 150 -16.04 15.16 -11.70
N LEU A 151 -15.71 14.23 -10.81
CA LEU A 151 -15.60 12.80 -11.14
C LEU A 151 -16.98 12.20 -11.36
N GLN A 152 -17.94 12.53 -10.50
CA GLN A 152 -19.32 12.05 -10.59
C GLN A 152 -19.94 12.39 -11.95
N ARG A 153 -19.80 13.64 -12.41
CA ARG A 153 -20.31 14.07 -13.74
C ARG A 153 -19.74 13.25 -14.88
N ILE A 154 -18.45 12.91 -14.82
CA ILE A 154 -17.79 12.09 -15.86
C ILE A 154 -18.29 10.65 -15.79
N ILE A 155 -18.42 10.09 -14.59
CA ILE A 155 -18.94 8.74 -14.35
C ILE A 155 -20.36 8.60 -14.91
N GLU A 156 -21.23 9.57 -14.62
CA GLU A 156 -22.60 9.63 -15.14
C GLU A 156 -22.62 9.78 -16.66
N TYR A 157 -21.83 10.72 -17.21
CA TYR A 157 -21.72 10.93 -18.66
C TYR A 157 -21.24 9.68 -19.40
N ARG A 158 -20.25 8.96 -18.85
CA ARG A 158 -19.70 7.72 -19.42
C ARG A 158 -20.52 6.47 -19.08
N ARG A 159 -21.61 6.62 -18.32
CA ARG A 159 -22.51 5.55 -17.87
C ARG A 159 -21.75 4.40 -17.19
N ILE A 160 -20.88 4.74 -16.25
CA ILE A 160 -20.13 3.77 -15.45
C ILE A 160 -20.96 3.47 -14.20
N ASN A 161 -21.40 2.22 -14.04
CA ASN A 161 -22.42 1.83 -13.06
C ASN A 161 -21.83 1.28 -11.76
N SER A 162 -20.55 0.91 -11.76
CA SER A 162 -19.88 0.31 -10.60
C SER A 162 -18.39 0.62 -10.57
N LEU A 163 -17.77 0.45 -9.40
CA LEU A 163 -16.32 0.52 -9.25
C LEU A 163 -15.62 -0.55 -10.10
N ALA A 164 -16.16 -1.78 -10.16
CA ALA A 164 -15.59 -2.86 -10.97
C ALA A 164 -15.56 -2.50 -12.47
N GLU A 165 -16.61 -1.86 -12.96
CA GLU A 165 -16.66 -1.35 -14.33
C GLU A 165 -15.65 -0.23 -14.56
N LEU A 166 -15.47 0.68 -13.59
CA LEU A 166 -14.45 1.72 -13.65
C LEU A 166 -13.04 1.12 -13.73
N GLU A 167 -12.75 0.14 -12.87
CA GLU A 167 -11.47 -0.58 -12.88
C GLU A 167 -11.21 -1.25 -14.22
N TYR A 168 -12.19 -1.99 -14.74
CA TYR A 168 -12.09 -2.66 -16.03
C TYR A 168 -11.79 -1.68 -17.16
N ARG A 169 -12.58 -0.61 -17.29
CA ARG A 169 -12.39 0.38 -18.36
C ARG A 169 -11.07 1.15 -18.21
N ALA A 170 -10.63 1.45 -16.98
CA ALA A 170 -9.34 2.08 -16.74
C ALA A 170 -8.17 1.14 -17.08
N ALA A 171 -8.27 -0.14 -16.73
CA ALA A 171 -7.28 -1.15 -17.09
C ALA A 171 -7.14 -1.30 -18.61
N GLU A 172 -8.26 -1.38 -19.34
CA GLU A 172 -8.27 -1.43 -20.81
C GLU A 172 -7.61 -0.19 -21.42
N TYR A 173 -7.95 1.01 -20.92
CA TYR A 173 -7.40 2.27 -21.40
C TYR A 173 -5.87 2.35 -21.30
N PHE A 174 -5.30 1.90 -20.18
CA PHE A 174 -3.85 1.93 -19.98
C PHE A 174 -3.13 0.74 -20.60
N THR A 175 -3.80 -0.38 -20.82
CA THR A 175 -3.23 -1.53 -21.54
C THR A 175 -3.06 -1.20 -23.02
N GLY A 176 -4.05 -0.56 -23.64
CA GLY A 176 -3.98 -0.13 -25.05
C GLY A 176 -2.97 0.99 -25.34
N ARG A 177 -2.38 1.60 -24.32
CA ARG A 177 -1.35 2.66 -24.43
C ARG A 177 0.07 2.17 -24.17
N ARG A 178 0.26 0.86 -23.96
CA ARG A 178 1.58 0.23 -23.81
C ARG A 178 2.25 -0.12 -25.16
N THR A 179 1.59 0.18 -26.28
CA THR A 179 2.14 0.14 -27.65
C THR A 179 2.50 1.53 -28.12
#